data_AF-A0A9D6QBZ8-F1
#
_entry.id   AF-A0A9D6QBZ8-F1
#
_cell.length_a   1.000
_cell.length_b   1.000
_cell.length_c   1.000
_cell.angle_alpha   90.00
_cell.angle_beta   90.00
_cell.angle_gamma   90.00
#
_symmetry.space_group_name_H-M   'P 1'
#
loop_
_entity.id
_entity.type
_entity.pdbx_description
1 polymer ?
#
loop_
_entity_poly.entity_id
_entity_poly.type
_entity_poly.pdbx_seq_one_letter_code
_entity_poly.pdbx_strand_id
1 'polypeptide(L)'
;MRKQYFALAAVAALAACASRPAPQPTPAEPAPTQQAPSGPVAGSAEEFRVTVGDRIFFGYDRFDLTPEARAILERQAAWLRRYQNVRLLVEGNCDERGTREYNLALGERRA
;
A
#
# COMPACT_ATOMS: atom_id res chain seq x y z
N MET A 1 -79.24 6.02 23.08
CA MET A 1 -78.48 6.52 24.24
C MET A 1 -77.39 5.52 24.60
N ARG A 2 -76.22 6.04 24.95
CA ARG A 2 -74.97 5.35 25.31
C ARG A 2 -75.16 4.18 26.29
N LYS A 3 -74.35 3.13 26.14
CA LYS A 3 -73.32 2.73 27.11
C LYS A 3 -72.56 1.47 26.63
N GLN A 4 -71.23 1.53 26.78
CA GLN A 4 -70.32 0.40 26.63
C GLN A 4 -70.30 -0.41 27.93
N TYR A 5 -70.16 -1.73 27.82
CA TYR A 5 -69.80 -2.62 28.93
C TYR A 5 -68.89 -3.76 28.46
N PHE A 6 -67.85 -3.98 29.26
CA PHE A 6 -66.80 -4.99 29.19
C PHE A 6 -67.33 -6.42 29.37
N ALA A 7 -66.72 -7.41 28.69
CA ALA A 7 -66.53 -8.76 29.22
C ALA A 7 -65.44 -9.53 28.43
N LEU A 8 -64.47 -10.07 29.17
CA LEU A 8 -63.46 -11.05 28.73
C LEU A 8 -64.13 -12.36 28.28
N ALA A 9 -63.60 -13.01 27.22
CA ALA A 9 -63.52 -14.47 27.13
C ALA A 9 -62.55 -14.90 26.01
N ALA A 10 -61.53 -15.66 26.38
CA ALA A 10 -60.63 -16.35 25.47
C ALA A 10 -61.32 -17.59 24.89
N VAL A 11 -61.24 -17.81 23.58
CA VAL A 11 -61.47 -19.12 22.95
C VAL A 11 -60.41 -19.32 21.86
N ALA A 12 -59.59 -20.35 22.05
CA ALA A 12 -58.63 -20.83 21.08
C ALA A 12 -59.36 -21.49 19.89
N ALA A 13 -59.03 -21.08 18.67
CA ALA A 13 -59.38 -21.81 17.46
C ALA A 13 -58.09 -22.20 16.74
N LEU A 14 -57.73 -23.48 16.86
CA LEU A 14 -56.82 -24.17 15.95
C LEU A 14 -57.45 -24.18 14.55
N ALA A 15 -56.84 -23.50 13.58
CA ALA A 15 -57.04 -23.81 12.17
C ALA A 15 -55.85 -23.33 11.34
N ALA A 16 -55.19 -24.30 10.74
CA ALA A 16 -54.02 -24.20 9.89
C ALA A 16 -54.19 -23.24 8.70
N CYS A 17 -53.10 -22.55 8.35
CA CYS A 17 -52.80 -22.17 6.97
C CYS A 17 -51.27 -22.24 6.73
N ALA A 18 -50.89 -23.33 6.06
CA ALA A 18 -49.70 -23.59 5.26
C ALA A 18 -48.51 -22.61 5.35
N SER A 19 -47.42 -23.05 5.99
CA SER A 19 -46.09 -22.52 5.72
C SER A 19 -45.68 -22.90 4.29
N ARG A 20 -45.54 -21.89 3.43
CA ARG A 20 -44.78 -22.03 2.19
C ARG A 20 -43.31 -22.28 2.58
N PRO A 21 -42.61 -23.29 2.04
CA PRO A 21 -41.18 -23.41 2.27
C PRO A 21 -40.52 -22.12 1.76
N ALA A 22 -39.73 -21.46 2.63
CA ALA A 22 -38.91 -20.34 2.20
C ALA A 22 -37.97 -20.83 1.08
N PRO A 23 -37.77 -20.05 0.01
CA PRO A 23 -36.72 -20.37 -0.95
C PRO A 23 -35.41 -20.45 -0.18
N GLN A 24 -34.72 -21.59 -0.29
CA GLN A 24 -33.42 -21.77 0.33
C GLN A 24 -32.48 -20.67 -0.18
N PRO A 25 -31.62 -20.09 0.69
CA PRO A 25 -30.59 -19.19 0.22
C PRO A 25 -29.71 -19.97 -0.75
N THR A 26 -29.75 -19.59 -2.03
CA THR A 26 -28.78 -20.03 -3.01
C THR A 26 -27.40 -19.66 -2.44
N PRO A 27 -26.41 -20.58 -2.41
CA PRO A 27 -25.05 -20.20 -2.09
C PRO A 27 -24.67 -19.03 -2.99
N ALA A 28 -24.40 -17.87 -2.40
CA ALA A 28 -23.89 -16.73 -3.14
C ALA A 28 -22.57 -17.17 -3.77
N GLU A 29 -22.53 -17.19 -5.10
CA GLU A 29 -21.30 -17.31 -5.84
C GLU A 29 -20.36 -16.20 -5.34
N PRO A 30 -19.13 -16.54 -4.87
CA PRO A 30 -18.22 -15.51 -4.41
C PRO A 30 -17.97 -14.56 -5.57
N ALA A 31 -18.32 -13.28 -5.38
CA ALA A 31 -18.04 -12.24 -6.34
C ALA A 31 -16.56 -12.31 -6.75
N PRO A 32 -16.21 -12.14 -8.03
CA PRO A 32 -14.82 -12.14 -8.44
C PRO A 32 -14.10 -11.03 -7.69
N THR A 33 -13.26 -11.42 -6.72
CA THR A 33 -12.36 -10.50 -6.05
C THR A 33 -11.44 -9.97 -7.15
N GLN A 34 -11.61 -8.71 -7.54
CA GLN A 34 -10.61 -8.02 -8.34
C GLN A 34 -9.33 -8.02 -7.49
N GLN A 35 -8.43 -8.96 -7.78
CA GLN A 35 -7.11 -8.97 -7.20
C GLN A 35 -6.47 -7.63 -7.58
N ALA A 36 -6.22 -6.79 -6.58
CA ALA A 36 -5.44 -5.58 -6.76
C ALA A 36 -4.10 -5.98 -7.43
N PRO A 37 -3.56 -5.15 -8.34
CA PRO A 37 -2.30 -5.46 -8.99
C PRO A 37 -1.24 -5.79 -7.94
N SER A 38 -0.62 -6.96 -8.04
CA SER A 38 0.31 -7.53 -7.05
C SER A 38 1.72 -6.96 -7.15
N GLY A 39 1.90 -5.76 -7.73
CA GLY A 39 3.20 -5.14 -7.98
C GLY A 39 3.34 -3.76 -7.32
N PRO A 40 4.57 -3.22 -7.27
CA PRO A 40 4.80 -1.86 -6.82
C PRO A 40 3.95 -0.87 -7.62
N VAL A 41 3.37 0.11 -6.91
CA VAL A 41 2.56 1.15 -7.54
C VAL A 41 3.47 2.02 -8.42
N ALA A 42 3.07 2.30 -9.65
CA ALA A 42 3.83 3.15 -10.57
C ALA A 42 4.12 4.52 -9.94
N GLY A 43 5.38 4.97 -9.98
CA GLY A 43 5.81 6.23 -9.38
C GLY A 43 5.98 6.19 -7.86
N SER A 44 5.81 5.01 -7.23
CA SER A 44 6.07 4.84 -5.80
C SER A 44 7.55 4.65 -5.49
N ALA A 45 7.94 4.93 -4.25
CA ALA A 45 9.30 4.67 -3.77
C ALA A 45 9.67 3.19 -3.88
N GLU A 46 8.70 2.28 -3.73
CA GLU A 46 8.91 0.85 -3.88
C GLU A 46 9.26 0.47 -5.31
N GLU A 47 8.53 1.02 -6.29
CA GLU A 47 8.84 0.79 -7.71
C GLU A 47 10.24 1.29 -8.03
N PHE A 48 10.60 2.49 -7.57
CA PHE A 48 11.94 3.05 -7.77
C PHE A 48 13.03 2.14 -7.22
N ARG A 49 12.88 1.69 -5.97
CA ARG A 49 13.86 0.82 -5.30
C ARG A 49 14.04 -0.52 -6.02
N VAL A 50 12.95 -1.17 -6.41
CA VAL A 50 12.98 -2.51 -7.01
C VAL A 50 13.42 -2.48 -8.47
N THR A 51 12.99 -1.47 -9.23
CA THR A 51 13.21 -1.44 -10.69
C THR A 51 14.46 -0.67 -11.12
N VAL A 52 14.81 0.39 -10.38
CA VAL A 52 15.95 1.26 -10.73
C VAL A 52 17.15 1.02 -9.81
N GLY A 53 16.86 0.85 -8.51
CA GLY A 53 17.83 0.88 -7.41
C GLY A 53 17.91 2.29 -6.80
N ASP A 54 17.91 2.38 -5.47
CA ASP A 54 17.86 3.63 -4.70
C ASP A 54 19.22 4.02 -4.07
N ARG A 55 20.28 3.23 -4.31
CA ARG A 55 21.59 3.41 -3.68
C ARG A 55 22.71 3.50 -4.71
N ILE A 56 23.68 4.36 -4.40
CA ILE A 56 24.94 4.48 -5.11
C ILE A 56 26.06 4.12 -4.15
N PHE A 57 26.94 3.20 -4.56
CA PHE A 57 28.09 2.78 -3.78
C PHE A 57 29.36 3.47 -4.29
N PHE A 58 30.27 3.72 -3.36
CA PHE A 58 31.57 4.33 -3.61
C PHE A 58 32.70 3.40 -3.17
N GLY A 59 33.89 3.59 -3.75
CA GLY A 59 35.10 2.95 -3.27
C GLY A 59 35.50 3.42 -1.86
N TYR A 60 36.44 2.69 -1.25
CA TYR A 60 37.01 3.06 0.05
C TYR A 60 37.70 4.42 -0.02
N ASP A 61 37.29 5.35 0.83
CA ASP A 61 37.81 6.72 0.87
C ASP A 61 37.66 7.50 -0.46
N ARG A 62 36.58 7.22 -1.18
CA ARG A 62 36.29 7.82 -2.50
C ARG A 62 34.94 8.52 -2.55
N PHE A 63 34.85 9.51 -3.43
CA PHE A 63 33.63 10.23 -3.79
C PHE A 63 33.45 10.33 -5.31
N ASP A 64 34.37 9.79 -6.11
CA ASP A 64 34.22 9.67 -7.55
C ASP A 64 33.22 8.58 -7.93
N LEU A 65 32.45 8.85 -8.98
CA LEU A 65 31.46 7.93 -9.52
C LEU A 65 32.14 6.94 -10.46
N THR A 66 31.97 5.64 -10.18
CA THR A 66 32.34 4.59 -11.13
C THR A 66 31.41 4.61 -12.35
N PRO A 67 31.80 3.97 -13.47
CA PRO A 67 30.91 3.83 -14.62
C PRO A 67 29.56 3.19 -14.27
N GLU A 68 29.56 2.20 -13.37
CA GLU A 68 28.35 1.51 -12.91
C GLU A 68 27.46 2.46 -12.08
N ALA A 69 28.05 3.23 -11.17
CA ALA A 69 27.33 4.25 -10.40
C ALA A 69 26.68 5.29 -11.31
N ARG A 70 27.41 5.75 -12.34
CA ARG A 70 26.88 6.69 -13.33
C ARG A 70 25.71 6.10 -14.11
N ALA A 71 25.81 4.85 -14.55
CA ALA A 71 24.73 4.17 -15.24
C ALA A 71 23.46 4.01 -14.37
N ILE A 72 23.61 3.81 -13.05
CA ILE A 72 22.47 3.78 -12.12
C ILE A 72 21.85 5.18 -12.02
N LEU A 73 22.66 6.23 -11.79
CA LEU A 73 22.19 7.62 -11.71
C LEU A 73 21.45 8.06 -12.98
N GLU A 74 21.90 7.64 -14.16
CA GLU A 74 21.20 7.93 -15.43
C GLU A 74 19.80 7.30 -15.47
N ARG A 75 19.65 6.06 -14.99
CA ARG A 75 18.32 5.43 -14.88
C ARG A 75 17.45 6.11 -13.83
N GLN A 76 18.03 6.50 -12.69
CA GLN A 76 17.31 7.25 -11.65
C GLN A 76 16.81 8.59 -12.19
N ALA A 77 17.66 9.33 -12.90
CA ALA A 77 17.28 10.59 -13.55
C ALA A 77 16.18 10.39 -14.60
N ALA A 78 16.25 9.33 -15.40
CA ALA A 78 15.21 9.01 -16.38
C ALA A 78 13.87 8.70 -15.70
N TRP A 79 13.88 7.94 -14.60
CA TRP A 79 12.67 7.63 -13.83
C TRP A 79 12.05 8.89 -13.21
N LEU A 80 12.87 9.78 -12.64
CA LEU A 80 12.40 11.04 -12.05
C LEU A 80 11.79 11.99 -13.09
N ARG A 81 12.32 12.00 -14.32
CA ARG A 81 11.71 12.76 -15.43
C ARG A 81 10.34 12.22 -15.81
N ARG A 82 10.09 10.92 -15.61
CA ARG A 82 8.78 10.30 -15.86
C ARG A 82 7.76 10.61 -14.76
N TYR A 83 8.20 10.67 -13.51
CA TYR A 83 7.34 10.93 -12.35
C TYR A 83 7.70 12.26 -11.67
N GLN A 84 7.40 13.37 -12.35
CA GLN A 84 7.84 14.72 -11.96
C GLN A 84 7.25 15.25 -10.64
N ASN A 85 6.22 14.61 -10.12
CA ASN A 85 5.60 14.95 -8.84
C ASN A 85 6.31 14.31 -7.63
N VAL A 86 7.30 13.45 -7.85
CA VAL A 86 8.07 12.81 -6.79
C VAL A 86 9.11 13.79 -6.24
N ARG A 87 9.18 13.90 -4.92
CA ARG A 87 10.24 14.61 -4.20
C ARG A 87 11.24 13.60 -3.68
N LEU A 88 12.53 13.93 -3.79
CA LEU A 88 13.63 13.08 -3.34
C LEU A 88 14.54 13.83 -2.36
N LEU A 89 15.17 13.05 -1.49
CA LEU A 89 16.23 13.49 -0.61
C LEU A 89 17.50 12.73 -1.00
N VAL A 90 18.61 13.45 -1.19
CA VAL A 90 19.93 12.85 -1.43
C VAL A 90 20.72 12.91 -0.12
N GLU A 91 21.14 11.75 0.37
CA GLU A 91 21.91 11.65 1.60
C GLU A 91 23.21 10.88 1.34
N GLY A 92 24.32 11.45 1.79
CA GLY A 92 25.62 10.80 1.72
C GLY A 92 25.89 10.03 3.01
N ASN A 93 26.24 8.76 2.87
CA ASN A 93 26.52 7.87 3.98
C ASN A 93 27.96 7.35 3.91
N CYS A 94 28.51 7.05 5.09
CA CYS A 94 29.81 6.43 5.27
C CYS A 94 29.66 5.22 6.21
N ASP A 95 30.62 4.30 6.15
CA ASP A 95 30.71 3.23 7.13
C ASP A 95 31.33 3.73 8.45
N GLU A 96 31.48 2.84 9.42
CA GLU A 96 31.94 3.17 10.78
C GLU A 96 33.45 3.43 10.90
N ARG A 97 34.23 3.27 9.83
CA ARG A 97 35.69 3.42 9.87
C ARG A 97 36.08 4.89 9.82
N GLY A 98 37.08 5.28 10.61
CA GLY A 98 37.59 6.66 10.65
C GLY A 98 36.91 7.54 11.70
N THR A 99 37.10 8.85 11.62
CA THR A 99 36.47 9.81 12.55
C THR A 99 35.08 10.20 12.08
N ARG A 100 34.21 10.57 13.03
CA ARG A 100 32.84 11.01 12.73
C ARG A 100 32.85 12.26 11.84
N GLU A 101 33.70 13.21 12.16
CA GLU A 101 33.81 14.50 11.47
C GLU A 101 34.28 14.31 10.03
N TYR A 102 35.23 13.39 9.80
CA TYR A 102 35.67 13.03 8.47
C TYR A 102 34.55 12.37 7.66
N ASN A 103 33.85 11.41 8.27
CA ASN A 103 32.76 10.70 7.62
C ASN A 103 31.55 11.60 7.30
N LEU A 104 31.30 12.62 8.12
CA LEU A 104 30.30 13.65 7.84
C LEU A 104 30.68 14.44 6.59
N ALA A 105 31.90 14.97 6.53
CA ALA A 105 32.38 15.72 5.38
C ALA A 105 32.46 14.87 4.09
N LEU A 106 32.87 13.60 4.20
CA LEU A 106 32.90 12.68 3.07
C LEU A 106 31.48 12.34 2.59
N GLY A 107 30.53 12.17 3.50
CA GLY A 107 29.11 12.02 3.19
C GLY A 107 28.56 13.24 2.44
N GLU A 108 28.82 14.45 2.94
CA GLU A 108 28.41 15.69 2.27
C GLU A 108 28.95 15.82 0.84
N ARG A 109 30.14 15.27 0.56
CA ARG A 109 30.72 15.26 -0.80
C ARG A 109 30.13 14.19 -1.73
N ARG A 110 29.45 13.18 -1.18
CA ARG A 110 28.82 12.08 -1.94
C ARG A 110 27.37 12.38 -2.31
N ALA A 111 26.72 13.32 -1.62
CA ALA A 111 25.37 13.81 -1.91
C ALA A 111 25.39 14.93 -2.94
#